data_AF-A0A9C8Q6V9-F1
#
_entry.id   AF-A0A9C8Q6V9-F1
#
_cell.length_a   1.000
_cell.length_b   1.000
_cell.length_c   1.000
_cell.angle_alpha   90.00
_cell.angle_beta   90.00
_cell.angle_gamma   90.00
#
_symmetry.space_group_name_H-M   'P 1'
#
loop_
_entity.id
_entity.type
_entity.pdbx_description
1 polymer ?
#
loop_
_entity_poly.entity_id
_entity_poly.type
_entity_poly.pdbx_seq_one_letter_code
_entity_poly.pdbx_strand_id
1 'polypeptide(L)'
;MQLVGRLYRAFLYAMAGIAGVMLVWLMISVILSVVMRNAGLQPFAWLFTSSEYAILYMTMLGAPWLVREKGHVHIELVTSALPAPMRRFVSRLVAVLCVVVSAILAYKGAELFLGNIVRNDLDVRAYYFPKWILTLAFPVSFGLMAIEFSRFVFGDDLMHSGEAGIHE
;
A
#
# COMPACT_ATOMS: atom_id res chain seq x y z
N MET A 1 25.93 -6.39 -5.76
CA MET A 1 24.67 -5.64 -5.99
C MET A 1 23.45 -6.52 -6.28
N GLN A 2 23.60 -7.70 -6.90
CA GLN A 2 22.47 -8.60 -7.20
C GLN A 2 21.79 -9.22 -5.95
N LEU A 3 22.56 -9.43 -4.88
CA LEU A 3 22.07 -10.07 -3.65
C LEU A 3 21.13 -9.15 -2.85
N VAL A 4 21.45 -7.86 -2.74
CA VAL A 4 20.60 -6.83 -2.13
C VAL A 4 19.27 -6.69 -2.89
N GLY A 5 19.33 -6.65 -4.22
CA GLY A 5 18.13 -6.59 -5.05
C GLY A 5 17.25 -7.84 -4.97
N ARG A 6 17.82 -9.01 -4.64
CA ARG A 6 17.07 -10.26 -4.46
C ARG A 6 16.40 -10.31 -3.08
N LEU A 7 17.12 -9.92 -2.03
CA LEU A 7 16.56 -9.82 -0.67
C LEU A 7 15.42 -8.81 -0.60
N TYR A 8 15.58 -7.65 -1.23
CA TYR A 8 14.54 -6.62 -1.28
C TYR A 8 13.28 -7.12 -2.00
N ARG A 9 13.44 -7.84 -3.13
CA ARG A 9 12.32 -8.48 -3.84
C ARG A 9 11.63 -9.51 -2.95
N ALA A 10 12.39 -10.41 -2.34
CA ALA A 10 11.83 -11.43 -1.46
C ALA A 10 11.02 -10.81 -0.31
N PHE A 11 11.51 -9.71 0.25
CA PHE A 11 10.79 -8.96 1.28
C PHE A 11 9.47 -8.38 0.77
N LEU A 12 9.45 -7.73 -0.40
CA LEU A 12 8.22 -7.22 -1.01
C LEU A 12 7.20 -8.31 -1.33
N TYR A 13 7.64 -9.44 -1.89
CA TYR A 13 6.75 -10.58 -2.15
C TYR A 13 6.24 -11.21 -0.86
N ALA A 14 7.04 -11.24 0.21
CA ALA A 14 6.57 -11.69 1.52
C ALA A 14 5.48 -10.75 2.07
N MET A 15 5.67 -9.43 1.96
CA MET A 15 4.64 -8.45 2.35
C MET A 15 3.35 -8.62 1.53
N ALA A 16 3.46 -8.83 0.23
CA ALA A 16 2.32 -9.11 -0.64
C ALA A 16 1.62 -10.43 -0.27
N GLY A 17 2.38 -11.48 0.07
CA GLY A 17 1.84 -12.74 0.56
C GLY A 17 1.05 -12.58 1.87
N ILE A 18 1.59 -11.81 2.82
CA ILE A 18 0.90 -11.47 4.07
C ILE A 18 -0.38 -10.69 3.78
N ALA A 19 -0.35 -9.72 2.86
CA ALA A 19 -1.54 -8.98 2.44
C ALA A 19 -2.61 -9.90 1.83
N GLY A 20 -2.21 -10.90 1.04
CA GLY A 20 -3.11 -11.92 0.50
C GLY A 20 -3.77 -12.77 1.59
N VAL A 21 -3.01 -13.21 2.60
CA VAL A 21 -3.55 -13.94 3.76
C VAL A 21 -4.54 -13.07 4.54
N MET A 22 -4.23 -11.79 4.73
CA MET A 22 -5.13 -10.83 5.38
C MET A 22 -6.43 -10.62 4.59
N LEU A 23 -6.38 -10.64 3.27
CA LEU A 23 -7.56 -10.57 2.41
C LEU A 23 -8.46 -11.80 2.59
N VAL A 24 -7.89 -13.00 2.65
CA VAL A 24 -8.65 -14.23 2.94
C VAL A 24 -9.29 -14.15 4.34
N TRP A 25 -8.55 -13.66 5.33
CA TRP A 25 -9.10 -13.43 6.68
C TRP A 25 -10.25 -12.42 6.67
N LEU A 26 -10.08 -11.29 5.98
CA LEU A 26 -11.11 -10.25 5.84
C LEU A 26 -12.40 -10.85 5.25
N MET A 27 -12.28 -11.66 4.20
CA MET A 27 -13.41 -12.38 3.60
C MET A 27 -14.11 -13.28 4.61
N ILE A 28 -13.37 -14.12 5.34
CA ILE A 28 -13.93 -15.03 6.36
C ILE A 28 -14.62 -14.23 7.46
N SER A 29 -13.98 -13.19 7.98
CA SER A 29 -14.52 -12.34 9.05
C SER A 29 -15.84 -11.70 8.64
N VAL A 30 -15.92 -11.16 7.42
CA VAL A 30 -17.15 -10.54 6.89
C VAL A 30 -18.25 -11.59 6.72
N ILE A 31 -17.95 -12.76 6.14
CA ILE A 31 -18.93 -13.83 5.96
C ILE A 31 -19.49 -14.28 7.31
N LEU A 32 -18.63 -14.54 8.30
CA LEU A 32 -19.06 -14.93 9.65
C LEU A 32 -19.95 -13.86 10.29
N SER A 33 -19.56 -12.59 10.17
CA SER A 33 -20.33 -11.47 10.71
C SER A 33 -21.71 -11.35 10.06
N VAL A 34 -21.83 -11.59 8.76
CA VAL A 34 -23.09 -11.58 8.02
C VAL A 34 -23.94 -12.81 8.38
N VAL A 35 -23.36 -14.01 8.46
CA VAL A 35 -24.09 -15.23 8.83
C VAL A 35 -24.67 -15.11 10.25
N MET A 36 -23.90 -14.60 11.21
CA MET A 36 -24.38 -14.37 12.58
C MET A 36 -25.55 -13.41 12.63
N ARG A 37 -25.48 -12.28 11.90
CA ARG A 37 -26.61 -11.34 11.80
C ARG A 37 -27.86 -12.01 11.22
N ASN A 38 -27.70 -12.78 10.16
CA ASN A 38 -28.82 -13.48 9.52
C ASN A 38 -29.43 -14.57 10.42
N ALA A 39 -28.62 -15.18 11.30
CA ALA A 39 -29.08 -16.12 12.31
C ALA A 39 -29.73 -15.45 13.55
N GLY A 40 -29.86 -14.11 13.57
CA GLY A 40 -30.41 -13.36 14.70
C GLY A 40 -29.47 -13.23 15.90
N LEU A 41 -28.20 -13.59 15.75
CA LEU A 41 -27.16 -13.45 16.78
C LEU A 41 -26.43 -12.11 16.64
N GLN A 42 -26.02 -11.54 17.78
CA GLN A 42 -25.17 -10.34 17.77
C GLN A 42 -23.72 -10.75 17.41
N PRO A 43 -23.13 -10.22 16.33
CA PRO A 43 -21.76 -10.56 15.94
C PRO A 43 -20.75 -10.05 16.96
N PHE A 44 -19.67 -10.80 17.13
CA PHE A 44 -18.57 -10.40 18.00
C PHE A 44 -17.97 -9.06 17.55
N ALA A 45 -17.85 -8.11 18.48
CA ALA A 45 -17.24 -6.79 18.21
C ALA A 45 -15.80 -6.90 17.67
N TRP A 46 -15.08 -7.96 18.03
CA TRP A 46 -13.72 -8.19 17.57
C TRP A 46 -13.62 -8.52 16.07
N LEU A 47 -14.64 -9.15 15.47
CA LEU A 47 -14.67 -9.44 14.03
C LEU A 47 -14.56 -8.14 13.22
N PHE A 48 -15.33 -7.13 13.63
CA PHE A 48 -15.31 -5.81 13.00
C PHE A 48 -13.95 -5.12 13.11
N THR A 49 -13.39 -5.02 14.32
CA THR A 49 -12.07 -4.38 14.50
C THR A 49 -10.96 -5.14 13.78
N SER A 50 -11.03 -6.48 13.72
CA SER A 50 -10.06 -7.28 12.99
C SER A 50 -10.13 -7.04 11.48
N SER A 51 -11.34 -6.84 10.92
CA SER A 51 -11.55 -6.52 9.51
C SER A 51 -11.04 -5.12 9.16
N GLU A 52 -11.26 -4.13 10.03
CA GLU A 52 -10.72 -2.76 9.85
C GLU A 52 -9.19 -2.74 9.85
N TYR A 53 -8.56 -3.51 10.74
CA TYR A 53 -7.11 -3.62 10.76
C TYR A 53 -6.59 -4.43 9.58
N ALA A 54 -7.28 -5.51 9.19
CA ALA A 54 -6.90 -6.30 8.02
C ALA A 54 -6.91 -5.46 6.73
N ILE A 55 -7.94 -4.62 6.50
CA ILE A 55 -7.98 -3.76 5.32
C ILE A 55 -6.87 -2.69 5.33
N LEU A 56 -6.55 -2.14 6.51
CA LEU A 56 -5.44 -1.21 6.67
C LEU A 56 -4.10 -1.88 6.35
N TYR A 57 -3.81 -3.04 6.94
CA TYR A 57 -2.53 -3.70 6.71
C TYR A 57 -2.42 -4.28 5.31
N MET A 58 -3.47 -4.88 4.73
CA MET A 58 -3.39 -5.42 3.38
C MET A 58 -3.09 -4.31 2.35
N THR A 59 -3.68 -3.11 2.53
CA THR A 59 -3.45 -1.99 1.62
C THR A 59 -2.03 -1.44 1.78
N MET A 60 -1.57 -1.25 3.03
CA MET A 60 -0.22 -0.76 3.30
C MET A 60 0.87 -1.77 2.90
N LEU A 61 0.67 -3.06 3.13
CA LEU A 61 1.67 -4.09 2.79
C LEU A 61 1.68 -4.41 1.29
N GLY A 62 0.53 -4.34 0.62
CA GLY A 62 0.40 -4.61 -0.82
C GLY A 62 0.85 -3.45 -1.70
N ALA A 63 0.76 -2.19 -1.25
CA ALA A 63 1.04 -1.02 -2.07
C ALA A 63 2.47 -0.97 -2.66
N PRO A 64 3.56 -1.25 -1.91
CA PRO A 64 4.91 -1.24 -2.47
C PRO A 64 5.11 -2.28 -3.58
N TRP A 65 4.49 -3.45 -3.44
CA TRP A 65 4.53 -4.50 -4.46
C TRP A 65 3.74 -4.10 -5.71
N LEU A 66 2.56 -3.47 -5.54
CA LEU A 66 1.74 -2.98 -6.64
C LEU A 66 2.45 -1.89 -7.48
N VAL A 67 3.16 -0.97 -6.82
CA VAL A 67 3.97 0.07 -7.49
C VAL A 67 5.00 -0.57 -8.41
N ARG A 68 5.66 -1.63 -7.93
CA ARG A 68 6.70 -2.34 -8.66
C ARG A 68 6.16 -3.06 -9.90
N GLU A 69 5.00 -3.68 -9.79
CA GLU A 69 4.32 -4.34 -10.91
C GLU A 69 3.69 -3.34 -11.89
N LYS A 70 3.81 -2.03 -11.62
CA LYS A 70 3.12 -0.96 -12.35
C LYS A 70 1.60 -1.14 -12.39
N GLY A 71 1.05 -1.84 -11.40
CA GLY A 71 -0.39 -2.13 -11.28
C GLY A 71 -1.24 -0.93 -10.83
N HIS A 72 -0.66 0.27 -10.74
CA HIS A 72 -1.45 1.48 -10.51
C HIS A 72 -2.29 1.80 -11.74
N VAL A 73 -3.59 1.95 -11.52
CA VAL A 73 -4.51 2.41 -12.55
C VAL A 73 -4.06 3.79 -13.02
N HIS A 74 -3.62 3.87 -14.27
CA HIS A 74 -3.20 5.11 -14.91
C HIS A 74 -3.99 5.29 -16.19
N ILE A 75 -4.40 6.54 -16.44
CA ILE A 75 -5.20 6.87 -17.62
C ILE A 75 -4.25 7.04 -18.80
N GLU A 76 -4.07 5.97 -19.58
CA GLU A 76 -3.20 6.01 -20.75
C GLU A 76 -3.74 6.87 -21.89
N LEU A 77 -5.06 7.13 -21.94
CA LEU A 77 -5.71 7.97 -22.94
C LEU A 77 -5.09 9.37 -23.06
N VAL A 78 -4.68 9.96 -21.93
CA VAL A 78 -4.03 11.27 -21.93
C VAL A 78 -2.61 11.12 -22.46
N THR A 79 -1.89 10.07 -22.06
CA THR A 79 -0.48 9.85 -22.43
C THR A 79 -0.26 9.38 -23.88
N SER A 80 -1.27 8.75 -24.50
CA SER A 80 -1.23 8.29 -25.90
C SER A 80 -1.44 9.43 -26.90
N ALA A 81 -2.04 10.55 -26.47
CA ALA A 81 -2.20 11.76 -27.27
C ALA A 81 -0.92 12.63 -27.34
N LEU A 82 0.11 12.35 -26.51
CA LEU A 82 1.35 13.14 -26.49
C LEU A 82 2.44 12.56 -27.41
N PRO A 83 3.25 13.41 -28.05
CA PRO A 83 4.45 12.99 -28.77
C PRO A 83 5.49 12.35 -27.82
N ALA A 84 6.23 11.36 -28.33
CA ALA A 84 7.17 10.53 -27.58
C ALA A 84 8.10 11.28 -26.58
N PRO A 85 8.77 12.40 -26.91
CA PRO A 85 9.64 13.09 -25.95
C PRO A 85 8.85 13.73 -24.79
N MET A 86 7.66 14.27 -25.06
CA MET A 86 6.82 14.91 -24.04
C MET A 86 6.20 13.87 -23.10
N ARG A 87 5.81 12.69 -23.63
CA ARG A 87 5.36 11.55 -22.81
C ARG A 87 6.41 11.13 -21.78
N ARG A 88 7.69 11.05 -22.19
CA ARG A 88 8.79 10.69 -21.28
C ARG A 88 8.98 11.72 -20.18
N PHE A 89 8.91 13.00 -20.52
CA PHE A 89 9.02 14.09 -19.54
C PHE A 89 7.86 14.07 -18.53
N VAL A 90 6.61 13.96 -19.01
CA VAL A 90 5.42 13.90 -18.17
C VAL A 90 5.47 12.68 -17.25
N SER A 91 5.83 11.49 -17.76
CA SER A 91 5.95 10.28 -16.94
C SER A 91 6.99 10.43 -15.82
N ARG A 92 8.15 11.02 -16.11
CA ARG A 92 9.17 11.30 -15.08
C ARG A 92 8.70 12.34 -14.07
N LEU A 93 8.01 13.39 -14.52
CA LEU A 93 7.48 14.42 -13.63
C LEU A 93 6.43 13.85 -12.67
N VAL A 94 5.52 13.00 -13.17
CA VAL A 94 4.56 12.29 -12.33
C VAL A 94 5.27 11.37 -11.33
N ALA A 95 6.27 10.60 -11.78
CA ALA A 95 7.05 9.74 -10.89
C ALA A 95 7.75 10.55 -9.78
N VAL A 96 8.35 11.70 -10.10
CA VAL A 96 8.96 12.61 -9.12
C VAL A 96 7.93 13.11 -8.11
N LEU A 97 6.74 13.52 -8.57
CA LEU A 97 5.65 13.93 -7.68
C LEU A 97 5.22 12.79 -6.76
N CYS A 98 5.11 11.57 -7.27
CA CYS A 98 4.80 10.38 -6.47
C CYS A 98 5.88 10.08 -5.42
N VAL A 99 7.17 10.26 -5.74
CA VAL A 99 8.27 10.15 -4.76
C VAL A 99 8.10 11.20 -3.67
N VAL A 100 7.89 12.47 -4.02
CA VAL A 100 7.77 13.58 -3.06
C VAL A 100 6.59 13.35 -2.12
N VAL A 101 5.41 13.02 -2.66
CA VAL A 101 4.22 12.75 -1.86
C VAL A 101 4.44 11.54 -0.94
N SER A 102 5.02 10.45 -1.46
CA SER A 102 5.31 9.26 -0.65
C SER A 102 6.32 9.56 0.47
N ALA A 103 7.34 10.39 0.20
CA ALA A 103 8.31 10.80 1.20
C ALA A 103 7.70 11.69 2.29
N ILE A 104 6.82 12.64 1.92
CA ILE A 104 6.08 13.46 2.89
C ILE A 104 5.19 12.59 3.78
N LEU A 105 4.46 11.65 3.18
CA LEU A 105 3.60 10.72 3.92
C LEU A 105 4.41 9.78 4.82
N ALA A 106 5.58 9.32 4.38
CA ALA A 106 6.48 8.54 5.21
C ALA A 106 6.99 9.35 6.42
N TYR A 107 7.37 10.61 6.21
CA TYR A 107 7.82 11.50 7.28
C TYR A 107 6.71 11.78 8.28
N LYS A 108 5.51 12.14 7.81
CA LYS A 108 4.35 12.36 8.68
C LYS A 108 3.87 11.09 9.38
N GLY A 109 3.96 9.95 8.71
CA GLY A 109 3.72 8.63 9.31
C GLY A 109 4.71 8.32 10.43
N ALA A 110 5.99 8.66 10.27
CA ALA A 110 7.01 8.49 11.30
C ALA A 110 6.77 9.43 12.50
N GLU A 111 6.39 10.68 12.24
CA GLU A 111 6.02 11.66 13.28
C GLU A 111 4.83 11.15 14.12
N LEU A 112 3.79 10.62 13.46
CA LEU A 112 2.64 10.00 14.11
C LEU A 112 3.03 8.76 14.92
N PHE A 113 3.88 7.90 14.36
CA PHE A 113 4.37 6.69 15.05
C PHE A 113 5.12 7.04 16.33
N LEU A 114 6.07 7.97 16.26
CA LEU A 114 6.83 8.43 17.42
C LEU A 114 5.93 9.12 18.45
N GLY A 115 5.00 9.96 17.98
CA GLY A 115 4.00 10.60 18.84
C GLY A 115 3.14 9.58 19.60
N ASN A 116 2.69 8.52 18.93
CA ASN A 116 1.89 7.45 19.54
C ASN A 116 2.69 6.60 20.54
N ILE A 117 3.99 6.38 20.30
CA ILE A 117 4.87 5.71 21.27
C ILE A 117 5.01 6.55 22.54
N VAL A 118 5.28 7.85 22.39
CA VAL A 118 5.48 8.75 23.53
C VAL A 118 4.20 8.92 24.35
N ARG A 119 3.05 9.03 23.68
CA ARG A 119 1.74 9.18 24.33
C ARG A 119 1.17 7.87 24.87
N ASN A 120 1.73 6.74 24.47
CA ASN A 120 1.24 5.40 24.80
C ASN A 120 -0.27 5.24 24.50
N ASP A 121 -0.70 5.85 23.38
CA ASP A 121 -2.11 5.93 23.03
C ASP A 121 -2.64 4.53 22.66
N LEU A 122 -3.69 4.11 23.36
CA LEU A 122 -4.41 2.88 23.09
C LEU A 122 -5.62 3.18 22.21
N ASP A 123 -5.85 2.33 21.22
CA ASP A 123 -7.11 2.31 20.49
C ASP A 123 -8.13 1.56 21.34
N VAL A 124 -9.14 2.27 21.82
CA VAL A 124 -10.17 1.74 22.72
C VAL A 124 -11.41 1.44 21.91
N ARG A 125 -11.35 0.34 21.13
CA ARG A 125 -12.50 -0.20 20.37
C ARG A 125 -13.00 -1.48 21.04
N ALA A 126 -12.88 -2.62 20.36
CA ALA A 126 -13.26 -3.92 20.91
C ALA A 126 -12.19 -4.51 21.86
N TYR A 127 -10.92 -4.15 21.67
CA TYR A 127 -9.78 -4.50 22.52
C TYR A 127 -8.84 -3.30 22.62
N TYR A 128 -8.16 -3.14 23.76
CA TYR A 128 -7.09 -2.16 23.93
C TYR A 128 -5.90 -2.54 23.05
N PHE A 129 -5.77 -1.88 21.90
CA PHE A 129 -4.67 -2.15 20.96
C PHE A 129 -3.72 -0.96 20.90
N PRO A 130 -2.40 -1.14 21.08
CA PRO A 130 -1.46 -0.03 21.01
C PRO A 130 -1.45 0.59 19.61
N LYS A 131 -1.77 1.89 19.50
CA LYS A 131 -1.88 2.58 18.20
C LYS A 131 -0.56 2.59 17.44
N TRP A 132 0.57 2.54 18.15
CA TRP A 132 1.89 2.52 17.52
C TRP A 132 2.07 1.35 16.55
N ILE A 133 1.47 0.18 16.83
CA ILE A 133 1.55 -1.01 15.96
C ILE A 133 0.85 -0.75 14.62
N LEU A 134 -0.31 -0.07 14.65
CA LEU A 134 -1.04 0.34 13.45
C LEU A 134 -0.28 1.42 12.69
N THR A 135 0.21 2.43 13.40
CA THR A 135 0.88 3.56 12.76
C THR A 135 2.27 3.26 12.23
N LEU A 136 2.91 2.16 12.68
CA LEU A 136 4.18 1.69 12.14
C LEU A 136 4.08 1.29 10.66
N ALA A 137 2.91 0.83 10.21
CA ALA A 137 2.70 0.44 8.83
C ALA A 137 2.86 1.61 7.85
N PHE A 138 2.52 2.83 8.27
CA PHE A 138 2.60 4.03 7.43
C PHE A 138 4.04 4.38 7.00
N PRO A 139 5.00 4.66 7.92
CA PRO A 139 6.36 5.00 7.53
C PRO A 139 7.05 3.87 6.76
N VAL A 140 6.76 2.60 7.09
CA VAL A 140 7.33 1.45 6.39
C VAL A 140 6.80 1.36 4.96
N SER A 141 5.48 1.38 4.77
CA SER A 141 4.87 1.26 3.45
C SER A 141 5.24 2.44 2.54
N PHE A 142 5.00 3.67 2.99
CA PHE A 142 5.29 4.86 2.19
C PHE A 142 6.79 5.05 1.94
N GLY A 143 7.65 4.63 2.88
CA GLY A 143 9.09 4.61 2.67
C GLY A 143 9.51 3.66 1.54
N LEU A 144 8.96 2.44 1.51
CA LEU A 144 9.21 1.47 0.44
C LEU A 144 8.64 1.93 -0.90
N MET A 145 7.46 2.56 -0.90
CA MET A 145 6.88 3.16 -2.10
C MET A 145 7.76 4.30 -2.64
N ALA A 146 8.28 5.17 -1.78
CA ALA A 146 9.19 6.24 -2.21
C ALA A 146 10.45 5.67 -2.88
N ILE A 147 10.99 4.56 -2.36
CA ILE A 147 12.13 3.85 -2.97
C ILE A 147 11.75 3.29 -4.34
N GLU A 148 10.61 2.60 -4.48
CA GLU A 148 10.19 2.05 -5.78
C GLU A 148 9.87 3.15 -6.80
N PHE A 149 9.22 4.25 -6.40
CA PHE A 149 9.00 5.39 -7.29
C PHE A 149 10.31 6.07 -7.70
N SER A 150 11.29 6.17 -6.79
CA SER A 150 12.60 6.74 -7.12
C SER A 150 13.31 5.92 -8.20
N ARG A 151 13.10 4.60 -8.20
CA ARG A 151 13.65 3.71 -9.23
C ARG A 151 13.03 3.98 -10.61
N PHE A 152 11.77 4.38 -10.68
CA PHE A 152 11.15 4.81 -11.96
C PHE A 152 11.60 6.20 -12.41
N VAL A 153 12.08 7.04 -11.48
CA VAL A 153 12.65 8.36 -11.82
C VAL A 153 14.06 8.21 -12.42
N PHE A 154 14.91 7.40 -11.79
CA PHE A 154 16.32 7.24 -12.18
C PHE A 154 16.60 6.08 -13.13
N GLY A 155 15.66 5.14 -13.27
CA GLY A 155 15.77 3.99 -14.17
C GLY A 155 15.37 4.31 -15.61
N ASP A 156 15.77 3.43 -16.52
CA ASP A 156 15.38 3.50 -17.94
C ASP A 156 13.92 3.06 -18.17
N ASP A 157 13.30 2.41 -17.17
CA ASP A 157 11.92 1.93 -17.22
C ASP A 157 10.93 3.08 -16.99
N LEU A 158 10.16 3.42 -18.03
CA LEU A 158 9.05 4.36 -17.89
C LEU A 158 7.84 3.74 -17.21
N MET A 159 7.14 4.54 -16.41
CA MET A 159 5.88 4.16 -15.77
C MET A 159 4.74 4.04 -16.80
N HIS A 160 4.79 4.81 -17.88
CA HIS A 160 3.80 4.78 -18.96
C HIS A 160 4.44 4.24 -20.24
N SER A 161 3.97 3.09 -20.71
CA SER A 161 4.33 2.55 -22.03
C SER A 161 3.70 3.40 -23.13
N GLY A 162 2.51 3.96 -22.88
CA GLY A 162 1.76 4.76 -23.84
C GLY A 162 1.18 3.92 -24.97
N GLU A 163 1.02 2.61 -24.73
CA GLU A 163 0.31 1.69 -25.60
C GLU A 163 -1.10 1.54 -25.06
N ALA A 164 -2.03 2.37 -25.54
CA ALA A 164 -3.41 2.34 -25.09
C ALA A 164 -4.01 0.93 -25.25
N GLY A 165 -4.15 0.21 -24.12
CA GLY A 165 -5.05 -0.94 -23.98
C GLY A 165 -4.90 -2.08 -24.98
N ILE A 166 -3.68 -2.54 -25.29
CA ILE A 166 -3.48 -3.73 -26.15
C ILE A 166 -3.08 -4.99 -25.37
N HIS A 167 -3.03 -4.91 -24.04
CA HIS A 167 -2.73 -6.04 -23.16
C HIS A 167 -3.72 -6.08 -21.99
N GLU A 168 -4.99 -6.31 -22.31
CA GLU A 168 -5.91 -7.01 -21.39
C GLU A 168 -5.84 -8.52 -21.65
#